data_AF-C1MZQ3-F1
#
_entry.id   AF-C1MZQ3-F1
#
_cell.length_a   1.000
_cell.length_b   1.000
_cell.length_c   1.000
_cell.angle_alpha   90.00
_cell.angle_beta   90.00
_cell.angle_gamma   90.00
#
_symmetry.space_group_name_H-M   'P 1'
#
loop_
_entity.id
_entity.type
_entity.pdbx_description
1 polymer ?
#
loop_
_entity_poly.entity_id
_entity_poly.type
_entity_poly.pdbx_seq_one_letter_code
_entity_poly.pdbx_strand_id
1 'polypeptide(L)'
;IASGFGMRWDRMHAGVDVAANEGTRIRAAARGRVYERTYDETGYGWLLKIDHGEGWSTRYAHCQKIEAQVGDVVRAGQCVATVGNTGRSFGPHLHFEVRRGGEAIDPL
;
A
#
# COMPACT_ATOMS: atom_id res chain seq x y z
N ILE A 1 4.99 -7.40 11.86
CA ILE A 1 4.74 -7.84 10.48
C ILE A 1 3.99 -9.15 10.57
N ALA A 2 2.83 -9.24 9.95
CA ALA A 2 1.99 -10.44 9.96
C ALA A 2 2.39 -11.42 8.85
N SER A 3 2.91 -10.89 7.74
CA SER A 3 3.30 -11.70 6.59
C SER A 3 4.37 -10.95 5.74
N GLY A 4 5.44 -11.65 5.35
CA GLY A 4 6.58 -11.10 4.59
C GLY A 4 6.50 -11.24 3.05
N PHE A 5 7.41 -10.61 2.32
CA PHE A 5 7.56 -10.71 0.87
C PHE A 5 7.98 -12.13 0.43
N GLY A 6 7.58 -12.56 -0.77
CA GLY A 6 8.06 -13.81 -1.38
C GLY A 6 6.98 -14.81 -1.79
N MET A 7 7.41 -15.98 -2.27
CA MET A 7 6.52 -16.99 -2.86
C MET A 7 5.68 -17.73 -1.81
N ARG A 8 4.38 -17.90 -2.06
CA ARG A 8 3.45 -18.64 -1.20
C ARG A 8 2.40 -19.35 -2.00
N TRP A 9 2.26 -20.66 -1.79
CA TRP A 9 1.27 -21.48 -2.49
C TRP A 9 1.26 -21.20 -4.00
N ASP A 10 2.46 -21.18 -4.60
CA ASP A 10 2.72 -20.86 -6.01
C ASP A 10 2.27 -19.46 -6.49
N ARG A 11 2.06 -18.53 -5.55
CA ARG A 11 1.75 -17.12 -5.83
C ARG A 11 2.74 -16.18 -5.14
N MET A 12 3.26 -15.21 -5.89
CA MET A 12 4.14 -14.18 -5.35
C MET A 12 3.38 -13.21 -4.43
N HIS A 13 3.82 -13.09 -3.18
CA HIS A 13 3.40 -12.01 -2.28
C HIS A 13 4.33 -10.82 -2.47
N ALA A 14 3.85 -9.80 -3.19
CA ALA A 14 4.64 -8.67 -3.68
C ALA A 14 4.88 -7.56 -2.65
N GLY A 15 4.61 -7.82 -1.37
CA GLY A 15 4.75 -6.84 -0.30
C GLY A 15 4.79 -7.50 1.08
N VAL A 16 4.57 -6.70 2.10
CA VAL A 16 4.43 -7.14 3.49
C VAL A 16 3.06 -6.77 4.03
N ASP A 17 2.52 -7.62 4.88
CA ASP A 17 1.26 -7.36 5.58
C ASP A 17 1.56 -6.91 7.00
N VAL A 18 0.99 -5.77 7.37
CA VAL A 18 1.07 -5.17 8.70
C VAL A 18 -0.32 -5.20 9.32
N ALA A 19 -0.54 -6.15 10.21
CA ALA A 19 -1.79 -6.26 10.96
C ALA A 19 -2.04 -5.01 11.79
N ALA A 20 -3.24 -4.45 11.67
CA ALA A 20 -3.69 -3.27 12.39
C ALA A 20 -5.23 -3.20 12.34
N ASN A 21 -5.84 -2.58 13.33
CA ASN A 21 -7.30 -2.42 13.36
C ASN A 21 -7.78 -1.52 12.21
N GLU A 22 -9.01 -1.74 11.72
CA GLU A 22 -9.65 -0.81 10.77
C GLU A 22 -9.65 0.62 11.31
N GLY A 23 -9.48 1.60 10.42
CA GLY A 23 -9.38 3.01 10.78
C GLY A 23 -7.98 3.44 11.25
N THR A 24 -7.05 2.51 11.50
CA THR A 24 -5.65 2.86 11.86
C THR A 24 -5.02 3.71 10.75
N ARG A 25 -4.35 4.81 11.11
CA ARG A 25 -3.75 5.72 10.12
C ARG A 25 -2.60 5.06 9.38
N ILE A 26 -2.67 5.10 8.05
CA ILE A 26 -1.59 4.73 7.13
C ILE A 26 -0.83 6.00 6.78
N ARG A 27 0.49 5.97 6.95
CA ARG A 27 1.39 7.09 6.68
C ARG A 27 2.26 6.82 5.46
N ALA A 28 2.53 7.86 4.67
CA ALA A 28 3.46 7.76 3.55
C ALA A 28 4.86 7.40 4.05
N ALA A 29 5.46 6.36 3.47
CA ALA A 29 6.79 5.89 3.83
C ALA A 29 7.89 6.91 3.49
N ALA A 30 7.70 7.67 2.39
CA ALA A 30 8.63 8.68 1.93
C ALA A 30 7.89 9.87 1.29
N ARG A 31 8.61 10.97 1.05
CA ARG A 31 8.09 12.10 0.26
C ARG A 31 7.76 11.63 -1.15
N GLY A 32 6.69 12.11 -1.75
CA GLY A 32 6.34 11.70 -3.10
C GLY A 32 5.09 12.37 -3.63
N ARG A 33 4.72 12.02 -4.87
CA ARG A 33 3.48 12.46 -5.50
C ARG A 33 2.52 11.28 -5.61
N VAL A 34 1.29 11.46 -5.19
CA VAL A 34 0.22 10.48 -5.44
C VAL A 34 -0.05 10.47 -6.94
N TYR A 35 0.17 9.33 -7.58
CA TYR A 35 -0.06 9.20 -9.03
C TYR A 35 -1.27 8.33 -9.36
N GLU A 36 -1.74 7.51 -8.42
CA GLU A 36 -2.89 6.65 -8.65
C GLU A 36 -3.67 6.38 -7.36
N ARG A 37 -4.99 6.43 -7.50
CA ARG A 37 -5.98 5.96 -6.52
C ARG A 37 -6.98 5.13 -7.29
N THR A 38 -7.14 3.86 -6.91
CA THR A 38 -8.04 2.94 -7.61
C THR A 38 -8.72 1.97 -6.63
N TYR A 39 -9.75 1.28 -7.10
CA TYR A 39 -10.46 0.24 -6.37
C TYR A 39 -10.54 -1.03 -7.21
N ASP A 40 -10.16 -2.16 -6.62
CA ASP A 40 -10.33 -3.50 -7.19
C ASP A 40 -10.83 -4.47 -6.10
N GLU A 41 -12.08 -4.91 -6.23
CA GLU A 41 -12.71 -5.83 -5.28
C GLU A 41 -12.06 -7.21 -5.22
N THR A 42 -11.43 -7.66 -6.31
CA THR A 42 -10.89 -9.03 -6.41
C THR A 42 -9.43 -9.14 -5.96
N GLY A 43 -8.77 -8.00 -5.79
CA GLY A 43 -7.35 -7.89 -5.42
C GLY A 43 -7.15 -6.89 -4.29
N TYR A 44 -6.57 -5.73 -4.61
CA TYR A 44 -6.02 -4.79 -3.62
C TYR A 44 -7.06 -3.97 -2.84
N GLY A 45 -8.35 -4.05 -3.17
CA GLY A 45 -9.36 -3.17 -2.61
C GLY A 45 -9.05 -1.71 -2.97
N TRP A 46 -9.24 -0.80 -2.02
CA TRP A 46 -8.75 0.56 -2.20
C TRP A 46 -7.23 0.59 -2.14
N LEU A 47 -6.64 1.06 -3.24
CA LEU A 47 -5.21 1.11 -3.48
C LEU A 47 -4.77 2.55 -3.69
N LEU A 48 -3.76 2.98 -2.93
CA LEU A 48 -3.04 4.22 -3.15
C LEU A 48 -1.63 3.91 -3.64
N LYS A 49 -1.18 4.60 -4.70
CA LYS A 49 0.20 4.51 -5.19
C LYS A 49 0.87 5.87 -5.16
N ILE A 50 2.10 5.89 -4.66
CA ILE A 50 2.90 7.12 -4.49
C ILE A 50 4.23 6.94 -5.22
N ASP A 51 4.55 7.88 -6.09
CA ASP A 51 5.82 7.97 -6.80
C ASP A 51 6.79 8.81 -5.97
N HIS A 52 7.96 8.26 -5.69
CA HIS A 52 9.01 8.88 -4.89
C HIS A 52 10.14 9.46 -5.76
N GLY A 53 10.04 9.30 -7.09
CA GLY A 53 11.08 9.68 -8.05
C GLY A 53 12.12 8.57 -8.25
N GLU A 54 12.96 8.74 -9.27
CA GLU A 54 14.06 7.80 -9.59
C GLU A 54 13.59 6.34 -9.77
N GLY A 55 12.34 6.16 -10.20
CA GLY A 55 11.72 4.85 -10.42
C GLY A 55 11.21 4.18 -9.15
N TRP A 56 11.28 4.83 -7.98
CA TRP A 56 10.78 4.32 -6.71
C TRP A 56 9.29 4.63 -6.53
N SER A 57 8.53 3.64 -6.08
CA SER A 57 7.13 3.86 -5.70
C SER A 57 6.72 2.97 -4.53
N THR A 58 5.68 3.39 -3.82
CA THR A 58 5.04 2.58 -2.78
C THR A 58 3.58 2.36 -3.09
N ARG A 59 3.04 1.23 -2.60
CA ARG A 59 1.61 0.91 -2.67
C ARG A 59 1.05 0.64 -1.28
N TYR A 60 -0.15 1.15 -1.03
CA TYR A 60 -0.90 0.96 0.21
C TYR A 60 -2.27 0.40 -0.16
N ALA A 61 -2.51 -0.87 0.16
CA ALA A 61 -3.70 -1.60 -0.24
C ALA A 61 -4.61 -1.95 0.95
N HIS A 62 -5.78 -2.51 0.63
CA HIS A 62 -6.84 -2.88 1.56
C HIS A 62 -7.34 -1.69 2.40
N CYS A 63 -7.19 -0.47 1.89
CA CYS A 63 -7.55 0.73 2.63
C CYS A 63 -9.07 0.79 2.88
N GLN A 64 -9.48 1.35 4.01
CA GLN A 64 -10.87 1.70 4.26
C GLN A 64 -11.22 3.02 3.57
N LYS A 65 -10.36 4.02 3.76
CA LYS A 65 -10.49 5.35 3.18
C LYS A 65 -9.12 5.84 2.74
N ILE A 66 -9.08 6.51 1.59
CA ILE A 66 -7.90 7.21 1.08
C ILE A 66 -8.15 8.71 1.26
N GLU A 67 -7.29 9.37 2.03
CA GLU A 67 -7.37 10.81 2.33
C GLU A 67 -6.65 11.65 1.27
N ALA A 68 -5.58 11.11 0.68
CA ALA A 68 -4.80 11.81 -0.35
C ALA A 68 -5.46 11.73 -1.75
N GLN A 69 -5.29 12.76 -2.54
CA GLN A 69 -5.82 12.85 -3.91
C GLN A 69 -4.71 12.65 -4.94
N VAL A 70 -5.09 12.18 -6.14
CA VAL A 70 -4.15 12.09 -7.27
C VAL A 70 -3.62 13.48 -7.59
N GLY A 71 -2.30 13.60 -7.70
CA GLY A 71 -1.60 14.87 -7.89
C GLY A 71 -1.03 15.46 -6.61
N ASP A 72 -1.48 15.04 -5.41
CA ASP A 72 -0.98 15.56 -4.15
C ASP A 72 0.51 15.24 -3.94
N VAL A 73 1.25 16.21 -3.41
CA VAL A 73 2.60 16.00 -2.89
C VAL A 73 2.50 15.72 -1.40
N VAL A 74 2.99 14.56 -0.98
CA VAL A 74 2.98 14.13 0.43
C VAL A 74 4.39 14.14 1.02
N ARG A 75 4.47 14.33 2.33
CA ARG A 75 5.72 14.20 3.11
C ARG A 75 5.81 12.81 3.74
N ALA A 76 7.04 12.37 4.03
CA ALA A 76 7.24 11.19 4.86
C ALA A 76 6.49 11.34 6.21
N GLY A 77 5.78 10.29 6.63
CA GLY A 77 4.98 10.31 7.85
C GLY A 77 3.61 10.99 7.74
N GLN A 78 3.28 11.65 6.62
CA GLN A 78 1.96 12.24 6.40
C GLN A 78 0.89 11.15 6.32
N CYS A 79 -0.25 11.34 6.97
CA CYS A 79 -1.39 10.43 6.87
C CYS A 79 -1.98 10.50 5.45
N VAL A 80 -2.11 9.36 4.78
CA VAL A 80 -2.59 9.29 3.39
C VAL A 80 -3.81 8.39 3.21
N ALA A 81 -4.03 7.46 4.13
CA ALA A 81 -5.16 6.53 4.12
C ALA A 81 -5.41 5.98 5.53
N THR A 82 -6.44 5.15 5.67
CA THR A 82 -6.68 4.34 6.87
C THR A 82 -6.77 2.85 6.51
N VAL A 83 -6.29 2.01 7.42
CA VAL A 83 -6.39 0.55 7.32
C VAL A 83 -7.85 0.15 7.19
N GLY A 84 -8.11 -0.81 6.32
CA GLY A 84 -9.42 -1.41 6.16
C GLY A 84 -9.31 -2.91 5.98
N ASN A 85 -10.35 -3.45 5.37
CA ASN A 85 -10.46 -4.86 5.01
C ASN A 85 -11.10 -4.99 3.61
N THR A 86 -10.75 -4.07 2.69
CA THR A 86 -11.37 -4.01 1.36
C THR A 86 -10.63 -4.88 0.35
N GLY A 87 -11.33 -5.31 -0.70
CA GLY A 87 -10.79 -6.23 -1.70
C GLY A 87 -10.62 -7.65 -1.14
N ARG A 88 -9.61 -8.36 -1.63
CA ARG A 88 -9.30 -9.72 -1.18
C ARG A 88 -8.44 -9.69 0.08
N SER A 89 -9.09 -9.56 1.23
CA SER A 89 -8.46 -9.55 2.55
C SER A 89 -9.21 -10.48 3.52
N PHE A 90 -8.47 -11.22 4.35
CA PHE A 90 -9.05 -12.14 5.34
C PHE A 90 -9.32 -11.48 6.70
N GLY A 91 -8.78 -10.28 6.93
CA GLY A 91 -8.96 -9.51 8.14
C GLY A 91 -8.21 -8.17 8.07
N PRO A 92 -8.48 -7.23 8.96
CA PRO A 92 -7.91 -5.88 8.88
C PRO A 92 -6.37 -5.87 8.90
N HIS A 93 -5.77 -5.31 7.84
CA HIS A 93 -4.34 -5.12 7.72
C HIS A 93 -4.00 -4.10 6.62
N LEU A 94 -2.77 -3.58 6.66
CA LEU A 94 -2.15 -2.90 5.53
C LEU A 94 -1.33 -3.90 4.73
N HIS A 95 -1.62 -4.05 3.44
CA HIS A 95 -0.67 -4.63 2.50
C HIS A 95 0.18 -3.51 1.88
N PHE A 96 1.49 -3.58 2.10
CA PHE A 96 2.45 -2.54 1.74
C PHE A 96 3.50 -3.08 0.78
N GLU A 97 3.68 -2.40 -0.35
CA GLU A 97 4.71 -2.74 -1.33
C GLU A 97 5.70 -1.58 -1.50
N VAL A 98 6.97 -1.93 -1.66
CA VAL A 98 8.01 -1.05 -2.21
C VAL A 98 8.35 -1.56 -3.60
N ARG A 99 8.47 -0.65 -4.57
CA ARG A 99 8.73 -1.01 -5.96
C ARG A 99 9.80 -0.12 -6.58
N ARG A 100 10.60 -0.70 -7.48
CA ARG A 100 11.60 0.02 -8.29
C ARG A 100 11.46 -0.37 -9.75
N GLY A 101 11.32 0.62 -10.64
CA GLY A 101 11.12 0.35 -12.08
C GLY A 101 9.87 -0.46 -12.39
N GLY A 102 8.87 -0.44 -11.49
CA GLY A 102 7.66 -1.24 -11.61
C GLY A 102 7.74 -2.64 -10.99
N GLU A 103 8.91 -3.14 -10.63
CA GLU A 103 9.07 -4.44 -9.97
C GLU A 103 8.94 -4.31 -8.45
N ALA A 104 8.32 -5.31 -7.82
CA ALA A 104 8.22 -5.35 -6.36
C ALA A 104 9.53 -5.83 -5.76
N ILE A 105 9.97 -5.17 -4.70
CA ILE A 105 11.14 -5.58 -3.92
C ILE A 105 10.73 -5.87 -2.48
N ASP A 106 11.53 -6.66 -1.77
CA ASP A 106 11.32 -6.87 -0.34
C ASP A 106 11.42 -5.53 0.40
N PRO A 107 10.36 -5.09 1.12
CA PRO A 107 10.39 -3.87 1.90
C PRO A 107 11.32 -3.89 3.13
N LEU A 108 11.86 -5.05 3.51
CA LEU A 108 12.67 -5.28 4.73
C LEU A 108 14.14 -5.58 4.46
#